data_AF-A0A1Y5I190-F1
#
_entry.id   AF-A0A1Y5I190-F1
#
_cell.length_a   1.000
_cell.length_b   1.000
_cell.length_c   1.000
_cell.angle_alpha   90.00
_cell.angle_beta   90.00
_cell.angle_gamma   90.00
#
_symmetry.space_group_name_H-M   'P 1'
#
loop_
_entity.id
_entity.type
_entity.pdbx_description
1 polymer ?
#
loop_
_entity_poly.entity_id
_entity_poly.type
_entity_poly.pdbx_seq_one_letter_code
_entity_poly.pdbx_strand_id
1 'polypeptide(L)'
;MDEIARLREKYDAPIVVLFDCDAAGRQLRNAFLKRFPEASHAFLGAHESSAKEDTKWHAVGNVGVEHGEGEDIARAIANARRADPTRSVFTRANLLEWGLVADDARADETWAEFGGVRERRRLVGEYLGVGECDGRQLIRQLNLFFTEDEVRDAMEALPKRGEPVPRKMTDGRADATRRQGDDDADSSEDEFDIDSLGFDPMAYIPPGRAPPGFE
;
A
#
# COMPACT_ATOMS: atom_id res chain seq x y z
N MET A 1 -14.50 -5.25 16.02
CA MET A 1 -15.12 -5.86 14.82
C MET A 1 -16.56 -6.30 15.04
N ASP A 2 -16.91 -6.93 16.17
CA ASP A 2 -18.30 -7.41 16.36
C ASP A 2 -19.34 -6.29 16.45
N GLU A 3 -18.95 -5.12 16.97
CA GLU A 3 -19.78 -3.92 16.90
C GLU A 3 -20.07 -3.48 15.46
N ILE A 4 -19.08 -3.56 14.57
CA ILE A 4 -19.25 -3.21 13.14
C ILE A 4 -20.24 -4.17 12.47
N ALA A 5 -20.17 -5.47 12.78
CA ALA A 5 -21.13 -6.44 12.28
C ALA A 5 -22.56 -6.12 12.76
N ARG A 6 -22.72 -5.81 14.06
CA ARG A 6 -24.00 -5.38 14.63
C ARG A 6 -24.53 -4.10 13.98
N LEU A 7 -23.67 -3.11 13.72
CA LEU A 7 -24.07 -1.85 13.08
C LEU A 7 -24.47 -2.08 11.62
N ARG A 8 -23.75 -2.93 10.88
CA ARG A 8 -24.10 -3.32 9.50
C ARG A 8 -25.50 -3.93 9.45
N GLU A 9 -25.80 -4.88 10.33
CA GLU A 9 -27.13 -5.50 10.40
C GLU A 9 -28.20 -4.50 10.82
N LYS A 10 -27.91 -3.65 11.82
CA LYS A 10 -28.86 -2.67 12.34
C LYS A 10 -29.28 -1.63 11.29
N TYR A 11 -28.32 -1.14 10.50
CA TYR A 11 -28.54 -0.03 9.57
C TYR A 11 -28.73 -0.48 8.12
N ASP A 12 -28.59 -1.78 7.83
CA ASP A 12 -28.67 -2.35 6.48
C ASP A 12 -27.89 -1.53 5.43
N ALA A 13 -26.67 -1.14 5.82
CA ALA A 13 -25.85 -0.19 5.07
C ALA A 13 -24.54 -0.83 4.58
N PRO A 14 -24.04 -0.45 3.40
CA PRO A 14 -22.72 -0.88 2.94
C PRO A 14 -21.63 -0.32 3.86
N ILE A 15 -20.61 -1.13 4.13
CA ILE A 15 -19.42 -0.68 4.86
C ILE A 15 -18.44 -0.10 3.86
N VAL A 16 -18.01 1.14 4.10
CA VAL A 16 -16.86 1.76 3.42
C VAL A 16 -15.79 2.01 4.47
N VAL A 17 -14.55 1.57 4.20
CA VAL A 17 -13.41 1.83 5.07
C VAL A 17 -12.39 2.73 4.40
N LEU A 18 -11.89 3.69 5.17
CA LEU A 18 -10.75 4.53 4.82
C LEU A 18 -9.75 4.43 5.97
N PHE A 19 -8.55 3.97 5.65
CA PHE A 19 -7.43 3.82 6.59
C PHE A 19 -6.26 4.70 6.14
N ASP A 20 -5.34 4.94 7.06
CA ASP A 20 -4.15 5.75 6.81
C ASP A 20 -3.26 5.15 5.71
N CYS A 21 -2.56 6.03 4.99
CA CYS A 21 -1.61 5.69 3.92
C CYS A 21 -0.25 5.24 4.50
N ASP A 22 -0.26 4.25 5.37
CA ASP A 22 0.94 3.70 6.00
C ASP A 22 0.88 2.17 6.10
N ALA A 23 1.91 1.59 6.71
CA ALA A 23 1.99 0.14 6.90
C ALA A 23 0.91 -0.38 7.86
N ALA A 24 0.57 0.37 8.93
CA ALA A 24 -0.42 -0.03 9.92
C ALA A 24 -1.84 -0.01 9.33
N GLY A 25 -2.18 1.02 8.57
CA GLY A 25 -3.40 1.15 7.80
C GLY A 25 -3.53 0.04 6.76
N ARG A 26 -2.45 -0.35 6.07
CA ARG A 26 -2.45 -1.52 5.18
C ARG A 26 -2.69 -2.83 5.93
N GLN A 27 -2.06 -3.03 7.09
CA GLN A 27 -2.28 -4.22 7.93
C GLN A 27 -3.74 -4.30 8.42
N LEU A 28 -4.28 -3.19 8.91
CA LEU A 28 -5.69 -3.08 9.31
C LEU A 28 -6.63 -3.35 8.13
N ARG A 29 -6.32 -2.83 6.94
CA ARG A 29 -7.06 -3.11 5.71
C ARG A 29 -7.14 -4.60 5.41
N ASN A 30 -6.01 -5.30 5.47
CA ASN A 30 -5.97 -6.74 5.24
C ASN A 30 -6.78 -7.52 6.30
N ALA A 31 -6.65 -7.15 7.57
CA ALA A 31 -7.42 -7.74 8.66
C ALA A 31 -8.93 -7.48 8.51
N PHE A 32 -9.31 -6.27 8.07
CA PHE A 32 -10.68 -5.88 7.83
C PHE A 32 -11.29 -6.66 6.68
N LEU A 33 -10.57 -6.76 5.55
CA LEU A 33 -11.00 -7.51 4.38
C LEU A 33 -11.25 -8.99 4.70
N LYS A 34 -10.45 -9.59 5.60
CA LYS A 34 -10.68 -10.96 6.07
C LYS A 34 -12.02 -11.11 6.80
N ARG A 35 -12.40 -10.12 7.60
CA ARG A 35 -13.62 -10.17 8.42
C ARG A 35 -14.88 -9.74 7.66
N PHE A 36 -14.73 -8.80 6.73
CA PHE A 36 -15.81 -8.16 5.98
C PHE A 36 -15.44 -8.09 4.48
N PRO A 37 -15.46 -9.22 3.76
CA PRO A 37 -15.03 -9.28 2.35
C PRO A 37 -15.91 -8.45 1.41
N GLU A 38 -17.14 -8.15 1.81
CA GLU A 38 -18.07 -7.30 1.06
C GLU A 38 -17.86 -5.79 1.28
N ALA A 39 -16.95 -5.40 2.17
CA ALA A 39 -16.66 -4.00 2.43
C ALA A 39 -16.01 -3.34 1.20
N SER A 40 -16.39 -2.09 0.97
CA SER A 40 -15.71 -1.23 0.01
C SER A 40 -14.55 -0.51 0.69
N HIS A 41 -13.49 -0.30 -0.04
CA HIS A 41 -12.23 0.24 0.42
C HIS A 41 -11.94 1.53 -0.33
N ALA A 42 -11.84 2.63 0.42
CA ALA A 42 -11.37 3.91 -0.05
C ALA A 42 -9.85 4.02 0.18
N PHE A 43 -9.22 4.87 -0.63
CA PHE A 43 -7.79 5.13 -0.63
C PHE A 43 -7.58 6.62 -0.76
N LEU A 44 -6.62 7.14 0.01
CA LEU A 44 -6.20 8.52 0.01
C LEU A 44 -4.67 8.48 0.00
N GLY A 45 -4.05 9.11 -1.00
CA GLY A 45 -2.60 9.07 -1.14
C GLY A 45 -1.91 10.00 -0.14
N ALA A 46 -0.63 9.76 0.12
CA ALA A 46 0.15 10.60 1.04
C ALA A 46 0.20 12.08 0.61
N HIS A 47 0.10 12.35 -0.70
CA HIS A 47 0.02 13.70 -1.26
C HIS A 47 -1.28 14.45 -0.91
N GLU A 48 -2.34 13.71 -0.56
CA GLU A 48 -3.65 14.24 -0.13
C GLU A 48 -3.80 14.21 1.39
N SER A 49 -3.07 13.33 2.07
CA SER A 49 -3.24 13.02 3.50
C SER A 49 -1.98 13.26 4.33
N SER A 50 -1.15 14.23 3.97
CA SER A 50 0.04 14.59 4.75
C SER A 50 -0.06 15.96 5.43
N ALA A 51 0.53 16.05 6.62
CA ALA A 51 0.63 17.28 7.37
C ALA A 51 1.39 18.35 6.57
N LYS A 52 0.72 19.47 6.29
CA LYS A 52 1.27 20.61 5.54
C LYS A 52 2.16 21.52 6.40
N GLU A 53 1.94 21.51 7.71
CA GLU A 53 2.63 22.36 8.69
C GLU A 53 3.00 21.54 9.94
N ASP A 54 4.06 21.96 10.64
CA ASP A 54 4.43 21.38 11.92
C ASP A 54 3.36 21.70 12.97
N THR A 55 2.97 20.69 13.73
CA THR A 55 2.07 20.82 14.88
C THR A 55 2.74 20.29 16.14
N LYS A 56 2.04 20.39 17.27
CA LYS A 56 2.52 19.81 18.54
C LYS A 56 2.77 18.29 18.45
N TRP A 57 2.05 17.59 17.58
CA TRP A 57 2.04 16.13 17.52
C TRP A 57 2.56 15.57 16.19
N HIS A 58 2.59 16.39 15.13
CA HIS A 58 2.93 15.96 13.78
C HIS A 58 3.99 16.88 13.17
N ALA A 59 5.00 16.30 12.53
CA ALA A 59 5.93 17.06 11.69
C ALA A 59 5.35 17.18 10.27
N VAL A 60 5.81 18.19 9.51
CA VAL A 60 5.51 18.29 8.07
C VAL A 60 5.84 16.97 7.37
N GLY A 61 4.90 16.49 6.57
CA GLY A 61 5.01 15.21 5.87
C GLY A 61 4.51 14.02 6.68
N ASN A 62 3.99 14.18 7.90
CA ASN A 62 3.34 13.06 8.57
C ASN A 62 2.06 12.63 7.84
N VAL A 63 1.87 11.34 7.59
CA VAL A 63 0.66 10.83 6.92
C VAL A 63 -0.45 10.51 7.91
N GLY A 64 -1.70 10.75 7.51
CA GLY A 64 -2.89 10.39 8.26
C GLY A 64 -4.17 10.95 7.62
N VAL A 65 -5.29 10.22 7.71
CA VAL A 65 -6.60 10.67 7.19
C VAL A 65 -7.02 12.01 7.79
N GLU A 66 -6.60 12.31 9.02
CA GLU A 66 -6.86 13.59 9.69
C GLU A 66 -6.24 14.81 8.99
N HIS A 67 -5.28 14.59 8.09
CA HIS A 67 -4.66 15.64 7.30
C HIS A 67 -5.31 15.82 5.93
N GLY A 68 -6.27 14.96 5.56
CA GLY A 68 -7.01 15.05 4.30
C GLY A 68 -7.99 16.21 4.27
N GLU A 69 -8.09 16.88 3.12
CA GLU A 69 -9.14 17.88 2.91
C GLU A 69 -10.50 17.19 2.74
N GLY A 70 -11.57 17.87 3.16
CA GLY A 70 -12.92 17.29 3.10
C GLY A 70 -13.35 16.87 1.69
N GLU A 71 -12.91 17.59 0.66
CA GLU A 71 -13.18 17.26 -0.74
C GLU A 71 -12.44 15.99 -1.19
N ASP A 72 -11.20 15.79 -0.74
CA ASP A 72 -10.39 14.63 -1.07
C ASP A 72 -10.93 13.38 -0.38
N ILE A 73 -11.34 13.50 0.90
CA ILE A 73 -12.01 12.42 1.63
C ILE A 73 -13.33 12.03 0.95
N ALA A 74 -14.14 13.01 0.55
CA ALA A 74 -15.40 12.74 -0.14
C ALA A 74 -15.17 12.03 -1.49
N ARG A 75 -14.15 12.44 -2.25
CA ARG A 75 -13.74 11.78 -3.50
C ARG A 75 -13.28 10.34 -3.24
N ALA A 76 -12.43 10.12 -2.23
CA ALA A 76 -11.94 8.80 -1.87
C ALA A 76 -13.09 7.83 -1.50
N ILE A 77 -14.07 8.30 -0.72
CA ILE A 77 -15.25 7.53 -0.34
C ILE A 77 -16.15 7.24 -1.55
N ALA A 78 -16.36 8.22 -2.43
CA ALA A 78 -17.16 8.03 -3.65
C ALA A 78 -16.54 7.00 -4.61
N ASN A 79 -15.21 6.93 -4.65
CA ASN A 79 -14.44 5.98 -5.45
C ASN A 79 -14.10 4.67 -4.71
N ALA A 80 -14.71 4.44 -3.55
CA ALA A 80 -14.48 3.23 -2.78
C ALA A 80 -14.93 1.99 -3.56
N ARG A 81 -14.12 0.93 -3.48
CA ARG A 81 -14.27 -0.26 -4.31
C ARG A 81 -14.11 -1.54 -3.51
N ARG A 82 -14.73 -2.62 -3.95
CA ARG A 82 -14.52 -3.94 -3.36
C ARG A 82 -13.19 -4.51 -3.81
N ALA A 83 -12.61 -5.37 -2.97
CA ALA A 83 -11.47 -6.16 -3.39
C ALA A 83 -11.89 -7.17 -4.48
N ASP A 84 -11.03 -7.35 -5.49
CA ASP A 84 -11.15 -8.43 -6.46
C ASP A 84 -10.07 -9.49 -6.19
N PRO A 85 -10.38 -10.56 -5.44
CA PRO A 85 -9.41 -11.62 -5.13
C PRO A 85 -9.11 -12.51 -6.35
N THR A 86 -9.88 -12.42 -7.43
CA THR A 86 -9.72 -13.25 -8.63
C THR A 86 -8.86 -12.59 -9.70
N ARG A 87 -8.60 -11.29 -9.57
CA ARG A 87 -7.81 -10.54 -10.53
C ARG A 87 -6.32 -10.85 -10.42
N SER A 88 -5.69 -11.05 -11.57
CA SER A 88 -4.26 -11.35 -11.70
C SER A 88 -3.67 -10.62 -12.92
N VAL A 89 -3.85 -9.29 -12.96
CA VAL A 89 -3.38 -8.44 -14.06
C VAL A 89 -1.94 -8.00 -13.84
N PHE A 90 -1.58 -7.69 -12.59
CA PHE A 90 -0.24 -7.23 -12.24
C PHE A 90 0.66 -8.40 -11.86
N THR A 91 1.85 -8.43 -12.42
CA THR A 91 2.86 -9.46 -12.23
C THR A 91 4.20 -8.86 -11.82
N ARG A 92 5.15 -9.71 -11.41
CA ARG A 92 6.52 -9.28 -11.14
C ARG A 92 7.18 -8.66 -12.38
N ALA A 93 6.90 -9.23 -13.56
CA ALA A 93 7.43 -8.72 -14.82
C ALA A 93 7.00 -7.27 -15.06
N ASN A 94 5.76 -6.90 -14.71
CA ASN A 94 5.30 -5.51 -14.78
C ASN A 94 6.11 -4.62 -13.82
N LEU A 95 6.31 -5.04 -12.57
CA LEU A 95 7.08 -4.26 -11.61
C LEU A 95 8.56 -4.12 -12.01
N LEU A 96 9.15 -5.14 -12.63
CA LEU A 96 10.51 -5.09 -13.18
C LEU A 96 10.59 -4.05 -14.31
N GLU A 97 9.66 -4.13 -15.27
CA GLU A 97 9.57 -3.19 -16.39
C GLU A 97 9.39 -1.74 -15.92
N TRP A 98 8.63 -1.53 -14.84
CA TRP A 98 8.39 -0.21 -14.25
C TRP A 98 9.53 0.28 -13.33
N GLY A 99 10.53 -0.57 -13.07
CA GLY A 99 11.63 -0.24 -12.16
C GLY A 99 11.18 -0.09 -10.70
N LEU A 100 10.22 -0.92 -10.27
CA LEU A 100 9.70 -1.00 -8.90
C LEU A 100 10.22 -2.21 -8.15
N VAL A 101 10.81 -3.18 -8.85
CA VAL A 101 11.63 -4.27 -8.29
C VAL A 101 12.86 -4.48 -9.18
N ALA A 102 13.82 -5.24 -8.67
CA ALA A 102 15.08 -5.55 -9.33
C ALA A 102 15.40 -7.04 -9.21
N ASP A 103 16.11 -7.58 -10.20
CA ASP A 103 16.71 -8.92 -10.15
C ASP A 103 18.14 -8.90 -9.57
N ASP A 104 18.82 -7.76 -9.66
CA ASP A 104 20.18 -7.58 -9.18
C ASP A 104 20.35 -6.23 -8.46
N ALA A 105 21.42 -6.12 -7.66
CA ALA A 105 21.79 -4.86 -7.02
C ALA A 105 22.21 -3.76 -8.02
N ARG A 106 22.39 -4.08 -9.32
CA ARG A 106 22.79 -3.12 -10.36
C ARG A 106 21.60 -2.40 -10.99
N ALA A 107 20.38 -2.91 -10.85
CA ALA A 107 19.18 -2.17 -11.21
C ALA A 107 19.05 -0.87 -10.42
N ASP A 108 19.57 -0.83 -9.19
CA ASP A 108 19.70 0.41 -8.43
C ASP A 108 20.64 1.42 -9.11
N GLU A 109 21.61 1.01 -9.93
CA GLU A 109 22.41 1.95 -10.74
C GLU A 109 21.59 2.59 -11.86
N THR A 110 20.66 1.83 -12.47
CA THR A 110 19.77 2.36 -13.53
C THR A 110 18.80 3.40 -12.96
N TRP A 111 18.31 3.15 -11.73
CA TRP A 111 17.34 4.00 -11.06
C TRP A 111 17.95 4.92 -9.99
N ALA A 112 19.27 4.93 -9.82
CA ALA A 112 19.99 5.69 -8.78
C ALA A 112 19.66 7.18 -8.84
N GLU A 113 19.57 7.72 -10.05
CA GLU A 113 19.24 9.13 -10.30
C GLU A 113 17.78 9.48 -9.91
N PHE A 114 16.97 8.47 -9.59
CA PHE A 114 15.59 8.57 -9.12
C PHE A 114 15.42 8.08 -7.67
N GLY A 115 16.52 7.91 -6.93
CA GLY A 115 16.53 7.39 -5.56
C GLY A 115 16.60 5.87 -5.43
N GLY A 116 16.71 5.15 -6.55
CA GLY A 116 16.73 3.69 -6.57
C GLY A 116 15.34 3.07 -6.63
N VAL A 117 15.31 1.75 -6.83
CA VAL A 117 14.08 0.97 -7.03
C VAL A 117 13.18 1.01 -5.80
N ARG A 118 13.80 1.00 -4.61
CA ARG A 118 13.11 1.03 -3.32
C ARG A 118 12.30 2.31 -3.13
N GLU A 119 12.90 3.46 -3.42
CA GLU A 119 12.25 4.77 -3.28
C GLU A 119 11.13 4.95 -4.31
N ARG A 120 11.35 4.51 -5.56
CA ARG A 120 10.29 4.50 -6.57
C ARG A 120 9.09 3.68 -6.12
N ARG A 121 9.32 2.47 -5.61
CA ARG A 121 8.25 1.59 -5.08
C ARG A 121 7.52 2.22 -3.89
N ARG A 122 8.26 2.84 -2.97
CA ARG A 122 7.69 3.58 -1.83
C ARG A 122 6.74 4.68 -2.33
N LEU A 123 7.20 5.52 -3.24
CA LEU A 123 6.43 6.65 -3.76
C LEU A 123 5.17 6.21 -4.50
N VAL A 124 5.21 5.12 -5.26
CA VAL A 124 4.01 4.53 -5.88
C VAL A 124 3.01 4.08 -4.80
N GLY A 125 3.47 3.36 -3.78
CA GLY A 125 2.60 2.91 -2.69
C GLY A 125 1.99 4.06 -1.88
N GLU A 126 2.79 5.09 -1.59
CA GLU A 126 2.32 6.32 -0.95
C GLU A 126 1.32 7.08 -1.83
N TYR A 127 1.54 7.18 -3.14
CA TYR A 127 0.61 7.83 -4.04
C TYR A 127 -0.74 7.11 -4.09
N LEU A 128 -0.73 5.79 -4.15
CA LEU A 128 -1.93 4.96 -4.23
C LEU A 128 -2.69 4.81 -2.90
N GLY A 129 -2.15 5.30 -1.77
CA GLY A 129 -2.81 5.19 -0.48
C GLY A 129 -2.60 3.85 0.24
N VAL A 130 -1.57 3.07 -0.15
CA VAL A 130 -1.23 1.78 0.49
C VAL A 130 0.06 1.83 1.31
N GLY A 131 0.70 3.00 1.35
CA GLY A 131 1.96 3.22 2.05
C GLY A 131 3.12 2.42 1.47
N GLU A 132 4.22 2.37 2.20
CA GLU A 132 5.42 1.66 1.76
C GLU A 132 5.20 0.14 1.70
N CYS A 133 5.43 -0.45 0.53
CA CYS A 133 5.27 -1.88 0.28
C CYS A 133 6.59 -2.50 -0.21
N ASP A 134 6.81 -3.78 0.13
CA ASP A 134 7.70 -4.62 -0.67
C ASP A 134 7.04 -4.96 -2.04
N GLY A 135 7.79 -5.58 -2.95
CA GLY A 135 7.28 -5.91 -4.29
C GLY A 135 6.08 -6.87 -4.28
N ARG A 136 6.07 -7.85 -3.37
CA ARG A 136 4.99 -8.84 -3.24
C ARG A 136 3.72 -8.20 -2.68
N GLN A 137 3.87 -7.36 -1.66
CA GLN A 137 2.80 -6.59 -1.06
C GLN A 137 2.19 -5.62 -2.06
N LEU A 138 3.02 -4.93 -2.85
CA LEU A 138 2.53 -4.01 -3.88
C LEU A 138 1.69 -4.76 -4.92
N ILE A 139 2.21 -5.83 -5.55
CA ILE A 139 1.46 -6.64 -6.53
C ILE A 139 0.12 -7.10 -5.96
N ARG A 140 0.09 -7.53 -4.69
CA ARG A 140 -1.14 -7.94 -4.03
C ARG A 140 -2.13 -6.79 -3.93
N GLN A 141 -1.72 -5.62 -3.46
CA GLN A 141 -2.61 -4.46 -3.37
C GLN A 141 -3.10 -4.02 -4.76
N LEU A 142 -2.20 -4.00 -5.75
CA LEU A 142 -2.52 -3.66 -7.13
C LEU A 142 -3.60 -4.59 -7.67
N ASN A 143 -3.43 -5.90 -7.54
CA ASN A 143 -4.43 -6.88 -7.99
C ASN A 143 -5.72 -6.83 -7.18
N LEU A 144 -5.70 -6.50 -5.90
CA LEU A 144 -6.94 -6.40 -5.12
C LEU A 144 -7.76 -5.15 -5.47
N PHE A 145 -7.13 -4.00 -5.77
CA PHE A 145 -7.85 -2.71 -5.76
C PHE A 145 -7.60 -1.78 -6.96
N PHE A 146 -6.41 -1.78 -7.57
CA PHE A 146 -6.02 -0.73 -8.51
C PHE A 146 -6.09 -1.16 -9.96
N THR A 147 -6.40 -0.25 -10.87
CA THR A 147 -6.36 -0.44 -12.32
C THR A 147 -5.00 -0.06 -12.89
N GLU A 148 -4.69 -0.47 -14.12
CA GLU A 148 -3.43 -0.09 -14.76
C GLU A 148 -3.31 1.43 -14.96
N ASP A 149 -4.43 2.10 -15.25
CA ASP A 149 -4.47 3.55 -15.41
C ASP A 149 -4.08 4.26 -14.11
N GLU A 150 -4.61 3.82 -12.95
CA GLU A 150 -4.25 4.39 -11.65
C GLU A 150 -2.78 4.16 -11.29
N VAL A 151 -2.25 2.99 -11.65
CA VAL A 151 -0.81 2.72 -11.46
C VAL A 151 0.02 3.62 -12.36
N ARG A 152 -0.40 3.84 -13.61
CA ARG A 152 0.28 4.75 -14.53
C ARG A 152 0.26 6.19 -14.02
N ASP A 153 -0.86 6.66 -13.50
CA ASP A 153 -0.96 7.98 -12.87
C ASP A 153 0.03 8.12 -11.70
N ALA A 154 0.15 7.07 -10.86
CA ALA A 154 1.14 7.03 -9.79
C ALA A 154 2.59 7.07 -10.31
N MET A 155 2.86 6.37 -11.42
CA MET A 155 4.17 6.37 -12.05
C MET A 155 4.51 7.73 -12.69
N GLU A 156 3.54 8.42 -13.27
CA GLU A 156 3.70 9.76 -13.85
C GLU A 156 3.96 10.83 -12.79
N ALA A 157 3.43 10.62 -11.57
CA ALA A 157 3.67 11.49 -10.42
C ALA A 157 5.06 11.30 -9.78
N LEU A 158 5.83 10.30 -10.20
CA LEU A 158 7.19 10.10 -9.69
C LEU A 158 8.13 11.26 -10.08
N PRO A 159 9.15 11.55 -9.24
CA PRO A 159 10.18 12.52 -9.57
C PRO A 159 10.85 12.18 -10.90
N LYS A 160 11.06 13.20 -11.73
CA LYS A 160 11.79 13.07 -12.99
C LYS A 160 13.29 13.06 -12.73
N ARG A 161 14.06 12.71 -13.76
CA ARG A 161 15.54 12.63 -13.68
C ARG A 161 16.10 13.97 -13.18
N GLY A 162 16.84 13.91 -12.07
CA GLY A 162 17.47 15.08 -11.46
C GLY A 162 16.56 15.90 -10.53
N GLU A 163 15.28 15.55 -10.40
CA GLU A 163 14.41 16.13 -9.37
C GLU A 163 14.71 15.49 -8.01
N PRO A 164 14.58 16.25 -6.91
CA PRO A 164 14.81 15.71 -5.58
C PRO A 164 13.75 14.66 -5.25
N VAL A 165 14.20 13.52 -4.73
CA VAL A 165 13.30 12.47 -4.22
C VAL A 165 12.60 13.01 -2.97
N PRO A 166 11.24 13.05 -2.94
CA PRO A 166 10.50 13.47 -1.77
C PRO A 166 10.90 12.65 -0.56
N ARG A 167 11.10 13.31 0.58
CA ARG A 167 11.38 12.60 1.83
C ARG A 167 10.21 11.70 2.17
N LYS A 168 10.52 10.60 2.86
CA LYS A 168 9.50 9.71 3.41
C LYS A 168 8.52 10.49 4.27
N MET A 169 7.25 10.39 3.89
CA MET A 169 6.15 10.85 4.69
C MET A 169 5.90 9.78 5.76
N THR A 170 6.22 10.09 7.01
CA THR A 170 6.26 9.10 8.10
C THR A 170 4.98 9.12 8.93
N ASP A 171 4.60 8.00 9.53
CA ASP A 171 3.48 7.91 10.49
C ASP A 171 3.83 8.52 11.89
N GLY A 172 4.77 9.46 11.95
CA GLY A 172 5.32 10.04 13.17
C GLY A 172 6.65 9.44 13.61
N ARG A 173 6.92 9.42 14.93
CA ARG A 173 8.26 9.14 15.50
C ARG A 173 8.77 7.71 15.28
N ALA A 174 7.91 6.76 14.87
CA ALA A 174 8.21 5.34 14.84
C ALA A 174 9.24 4.95 13.76
N ASP A 175 9.25 5.65 12.62
CA ASP A 175 10.12 5.31 11.49
C ASP A 175 11.54 5.87 11.59
N ALA A 176 11.79 6.83 12.48
CA ALA A 176 13.10 7.46 12.62
C ALA A 176 14.20 6.49 13.10
N THR A 177 13.82 5.37 13.73
CA THR A 177 14.74 4.37 14.31
C THR A 177 15.14 3.23 13.35
N ARG A 178 14.50 3.08 12.19
CA ARG A 178 14.80 2.01 11.21
C ARG A 178 15.93 2.32 10.21
N ARG A 179 16.65 3.44 10.38
CA ARG A 179 17.69 3.90 9.41
C ARG A 179 19.00 3.09 9.43
N GLN A 180 19.08 1.98 10.16
CA GLN A 180 20.34 1.24 10.31
C GLN A 180 20.09 -0.27 10.28
N GLY A 181 20.31 -0.85 9.10
CA GLY A 181 20.14 -2.27 8.82
C GLY A 181 18.93 -2.48 7.91
N ASP A 182 19.17 -2.80 6.64
CA ASP A 182 18.74 -4.07 6.07
C ASP A 182 19.23 -4.12 4.62
N ASP A 183 20.27 -4.93 4.44
CA ASP A 183 20.73 -5.47 3.17
C ASP A 183 19.59 -6.29 2.55
N ASP A 184 19.48 -6.26 1.22
CA ASP A 184 18.56 -7.08 0.42
C ASP A 184 18.90 -8.58 0.55
N ALA A 185 18.60 -9.13 1.72
CA ALA A 185 18.40 -10.54 1.96
C ALA A 185 16.90 -10.76 2.14
N ASP A 186 16.38 -11.70 1.36
CA ASP A 186 15.11 -12.36 1.60
C ASP A 186 15.06 -12.85 3.06
N SER A 187 14.42 -12.09 3.95
CA SER A 187 14.23 -12.42 5.37
C SER A 187 12.94 -11.74 5.85
N SER A 188 11.81 -12.44 5.91
CA SER A 188 11.36 -13.36 6.98
C SER A 188 10.43 -12.67 7.99
N GLU A 189 9.16 -13.07 7.92
CA GLU A 189 8.27 -13.29 9.08
C GLU A 189 7.97 -12.10 10.02
N ASP A 190 7.03 -11.25 9.61
CA ASP A 190 5.99 -10.80 10.56
C ASP A 190 4.83 -11.82 10.48
N GLU A 191 5.03 -12.99 11.10
CA GLU A 191 4.01 -14.04 11.24
C GLU A 191 2.91 -13.56 12.21
N PHE A 192 1.88 -12.93 11.67
CA PHE A 192 0.55 -13.03 12.25
C PHE A 192 0.08 -14.49 12.04
N ASP A 193 -0.30 -15.21 13.10
CA ASP A 193 -0.83 -16.57 13.01
C ASP A 193 -2.20 -16.57 12.30
N ILE A 194 -2.11 -16.71 10.98
CA ILE A 194 -3.21 -16.66 10.02
C ILE A 194 -3.96 -18.02 9.94
N ASP A 195 -3.33 -19.09 10.42
CA ASP A 195 -3.77 -20.49 10.31
C ASP A 195 -4.89 -20.86 11.29
N SER A 196 -5.08 -20.09 12.36
CA SER A 196 -6.10 -20.33 13.40
C SER A 196 -7.56 -20.09 12.97
N LEU A 197 -7.82 -19.65 11.73
CA LEU A 197 -9.09 -19.02 11.33
C LEU A 197 -9.92 -19.78 10.28
N GLY A 198 -9.52 -21.00 9.90
CA GLY A 198 -10.31 -21.87 9.00
C GLY A 198 -10.46 -21.40 7.55
N PHE A 199 -9.79 -20.31 7.17
CA PHE A 199 -9.57 -19.84 5.80
C PHE A 199 -8.39 -18.85 5.78
N ASP A 200 -7.54 -18.96 4.75
CA ASP A 200 -6.30 -18.21 4.61
C ASP A 200 -6.43 -17.09 3.55
N PRO A 201 -6.43 -15.80 3.92
CA PRO A 201 -6.36 -14.69 2.98
C PRO A 201 -4.97 -14.52 2.33
N MET A 202 -3.97 -15.31 2.72
CA MET A 202 -2.70 -15.55 2.00
C MET A 202 -2.81 -16.69 0.97
N ALA A 203 -3.84 -17.54 1.06
CA ALA A 203 -4.09 -18.62 0.11
C ALA A 203 -4.82 -18.10 -1.12
N TYR A 204 -4.07 -17.45 -1.99
CA TYR A 204 -4.16 -17.78 -3.40
C TYR A 204 -2.84 -18.41 -3.83
N ILE A 205 -2.79 -19.74 -3.70
CA ILE A 205 -1.85 -20.62 -4.39
C ILE A 205 -2.75 -21.58 -5.18
N PRO A 206 -2.87 -21.47 -6.51
CA PRO A 206 -3.34 -22.61 -7.28
C PRO A 206 -2.35 -23.75 -7.01
N PRO A 207 -2.80 -24.96 -6.62
CA PRO A 207 -1.92 -25.98 -6.06
C PRO A 207 -0.73 -26.25 -6.98
N GLY A 208 0.48 -25.93 -6.49
CA GLY A 208 1.75 -26.39 -7.07
C GLY A 208 2.67 -25.38 -7.77
N ARG A 209 2.43 -24.05 -7.78
CA ARG A 209 3.43 -23.09 -8.32
C ARG A 209 3.47 -21.75 -7.59
N ALA A 210 4.69 -21.19 -7.49
CA ALA A 210 4.95 -19.81 -7.10
C ALA A 210 4.30 -18.82 -8.08
N PRO A 211 4.08 -17.55 -7.69
CA PRO A 211 3.60 -16.53 -8.62
C PRO A 211 4.53 -16.43 -9.84
N PRO A 212 4.01 -16.23 -11.07
CA PRO A 212 4.85 -16.13 -12.26
C PRO A 212 5.95 -15.07 -12.09
N GLY A 213 7.21 -15.51 -12.16
CA GLY A 213 8.40 -14.67 -12.00
C GLY A 213 9.00 -14.59 -10.59
N PHE A 214 8.37 -15.21 -9.59
CA PHE A 214 8.93 -15.49 -8.25
C PHE A 214 9.13 -17.01 -8.03
N GLU A 215 9.25 -17.76 -9.12
CA GLU A 215 9.54 -19.20 -9.13
C GLU A 215 10.97 -19.51 -8.68
#